data_AF-A0A7S0J7P6-F1
#
_entry.id   AF-A0A7S0J7P6-F1
#
_cell.length_a   1.000
_cell.length_b   1.000
_cell.length_c   1.000
_cell.angle_alpha   90.00
_cell.angle_beta   90.00
_cell.angle_gamma   90.00
#
_symmetry.space_group_name_H-M   'P 1'
#
loop_
_entity.id
_entity.type
_entity.pdbx_description
1 polymer ?
#
loop_
_entity_poly.entity_id
_entity_poly.type
_entity_poly.pdbx_seq_one_letter_code
_entity_poly.pdbx_strand_id
1 'polypeptide(L)'
;IVLCVHGEVTDPAVDIFDRERVFVATKLPQILEAAPGLKVVLEHLTTKEAARAVLDAGPNVAGSITPHHLLVNRNALLAGGIRPHYYCLPILKTEGDRLALLDAVRSGCDRLFLGSDSAPHAKDNKECACGSAGVYSAHAALELYAEAFEKAGVLHLLEAFCAFNGPAFYGLPRNSERVTLEQAEWSVPASIPFGESYVVPFMAGSKARWRMGASLP
;
A
#
# COMPACT_ATOMS: atom_id res chain seq x y z
N ILE A 1 0.99 -11.06 -20.07
CA ILE A 1 2.00 -10.31 -19.29
C ILE A 1 1.32 -9.12 -18.61
N VAL A 2 1.82 -8.69 -17.45
CA VAL A 2 1.31 -7.55 -16.70
C VAL A 2 2.44 -6.53 -16.56
N LEU A 3 2.16 -5.27 -16.84
CA LEU A 3 3.08 -4.16 -16.58
C LEU A 3 2.76 -3.58 -15.20
N CYS A 4 3.64 -3.83 -14.24
CA CYS A 4 3.61 -3.22 -12.91
C CYS A 4 4.35 -1.88 -12.94
N VAL A 5 3.70 -0.80 -12.50
CA VAL A 5 4.18 0.57 -12.69
C VAL A 5 4.28 1.28 -11.35
N HIS A 6 5.49 1.73 -11.02
CA HIS A 6 5.68 2.84 -10.08
C HIS A 6 5.22 4.14 -10.73
N GLY A 7 3.98 4.55 -10.44
CA GLY A 7 3.28 5.61 -11.19
C GLY A 7 3.68 7.03 -10.79
N GLU A 8 4.96 7.40 -10.82
CA GLU A 8 5.43 8.77 -10.59
C GLU A 8 6.28 9.28 -11.76
N VAL A 9 6.11 10.55 -12.13
CA VAL A 9 7.12 11.23 -12.95
C VAL A 9 8.31 11.65 -12.09
N THR A 10 9.50 11.76 -12.69
CA THR A 10 10.74 12.15 -11.98
C THR A 10 11.28 13.50 -12.41
N ASP A 11 10.48 14.29 -13.15
CA ASP A 11 10.84 15.66 -13.54
C ASP A 11 11.13 16.50 -12.27
N PRO A 12 12.33 17.10 -12.16
CA PRO A 12 12.70 17.89 -10.99
C PRO A 12 11.84 19.15 -10.79
N ALA A 13 11.12 19.61 -11.82
CA ALA A 13 10.18 20.72 -11.70
C ALA A 13 8.83 20.34 -11.08
N VAL A 14 8.52 19.03 -10.97
CA VAL A 14 7.28 18.53 -10.39
C VAL A 14 7.48 18.20 -8.91
N ASP A 15 6.71 18.87 -8.06
CA ASP A 15 6.70 18.64 -6.62
C ASP A 15 6.41 17.17 -6.30
N ILE A 16 7.11 16.62 -5.29
CA ILE A 16 7.00 15.21 -4.91
C ILE A 16 5.56 14.78 -4.57
N PHE A 17 4.73 15.68 -4.06
CA PHE A 17 3.33 15.39 -3.77
C PHE A 17 2.46 15.33 -5.03
N ASP A 18 2.89 15.91 -6.15
CA ASP A 18 2.17 15.97 -7.43
C ASP A 18 2.59 14.90 -8.45
N ARG A 19 3.73 14.22 -8.24
CA ARG A 19 4.33 13.31 -9.23
C ARG A 19 3.39 12.21 -9.70
N GLU A 20 2.63 11.61 -8.79
CA GLU A 20 1.67 10.56 -9.11
C GLU A 20 0.49 11.08 -9.94
N ARG A 21 -0.07 12.23 -9.53
CA ARG A 21 -1.14 12.90 -10.25
C ARG A 21 -0.71 13.26 -11.67
N VAL A 22 0.50 13.76 -11.86
CA VAL A 22 1.05 14.10 -13.18
C VAL A 22 1.27 12.83 -14.01
N PHE A 23 1.77 11.74 -13.42
CA PHE A 23 1.91 10.46 -14.12
C PHE A 23 0.56 9.94 -14.64
N VAL A 24 -0.46 9.91 -13.77
CA VAL A 24 -1.81 9.47 -14.12
C VAL A 24 -2.42 10.33 -15.21
N ALA A 25 -2.20 11.65 -15.18
CA ALA A 25 -2.74 12.56 -16.18
C ALA A 25 -2.02 12.49 -17.54
N THR A 26 -0.73 12.11 -17.57
CA THR A 26 0.10 12.28 -18.79
C THR A 26 0.71 10.99 -19.33
N LYS A 27 1.14 10.06 -18.48
CA LYS A 27 1.87 8.85 -18.88
C LYS A 27 0.97 7.62 -18.97
N LEU A 28 0.05 7.45 -18.03
CA LEU A 28 -0.89 6.33 -18.08
C LEU A 28 -1.72 6.30 -19.37
N PRO A 29 -2.33 7.40 -19.86
CA PRO A 29 -3.06 7.39 -21.12
C PRO A 29 -2.16 7.00 -22.30
N GLN A 30 -0.93 7.51 -22.36
CA GLN A 30 0.03 7.18 -23.42
C GLN A 30 0.36 5.68 -23.45
N ILE A 31 0.51 5.04 -22.29
CA ILE A 31 0.76 3.60 -22.19
C ILE A 31 -0.46 2.82 -22.73
N LEU A 32 -1.66 3.21 -22.32
CA LEU A 32 -2.90 2.52 -22.71
C LEU A 32 -3.23 2.73 -24.20
N GLU A 33 -2.95 3.90 -24.76
CA GLU A 33 -3.08 4.18 -26.18
C GLU A 33 -2.08 3.38 -27.02
N ALA A 34 -0.82 3.28 -26.56
CA ALA A 34 0.23 2.53 -27.25
C ALA A 34 0.00 1.02 -27.22
N ALA A 35 -0.64 0.49 -26.16
CA ALA A 35 -0.92 -0.93 -26.01
C ALA A 35 -2.30 -1.19 -25.35
N PRO A 36 -3.42 -1.05 -26.09
CA PRO A 36 -4.77 -1.14 -25.52
C PRO A 36 -5.12 -2.46 -24.83
N GLY A 37 -4.48 -3.56 -25.24
CA GLY A 37 -4.67 -4.89 -24.65
C GLY A 37 -3.72 -5.23 -23.49
N LEU A 38 -2.78 -4.34 -23.15
CA LEU A 38 -1.82 -4.58 -22.07
C LEU A 38 -2.52 -4.47 -20.72
N LYS A 39 -2.30 -5.45 -19.84
CA LYS A 39 -2.68 -5.35 -18.43
C LYS A 39 -1.68 -4.47 -17.69
N VAL A 40 -2.17 -3.46 -16.98
CA VAL A 40 -1.38 -2.51 -16.20
C VAL A 40 -1.81 -2.54 -14.75
N VAL A 41 -0.86 -2.63 -13.84
CA VAL A 41 -1.08 -2.38 -12.41
C VAL A 41 -0.37 -1.08 -12.06
N LEU A 42 -1.13 -0.09 -11.62
CA LEU A 42 -0.58 1.07 -10.93
C LEU A 42 -0.27 0.63 -9.50
N GLU A 43 1.01 0.44 -9.20
CA GLU A 43 1.42 -0.02 -7.89
C GLU A 43 1.19 1.07 -6.83
N HIS A 44 0.97 0.61 -5.59
CA HIS A 44 0.97 1.41 -4.35
C HIS A 44 0.34 2.81 -4.49
N LEU A 45 -0.94 2.86 -4.90
CA LEU A 45 -1.68 4.11 -5.10
C LEU A 45 -1.64 4.99 -3.84
N THR A 46 -1.45 6.30 -4.02
CA THR A 46 -1.41 7.24 -2.87
C THR A 46 -2.33 8.44 -3.01
N THR A 47 -2.87 8.70 -4.21
CA THR A 47 -3.69 9.89 -4.52
C THR A 47 -5.14 9.55 -4.86
N LYS A 48 -6.03 10.52 -4.65
CA LYS A 48 -7.42 10.43 -5.14
C LYS A 48 -7.49 10.22 -6.66
N GLU A 49 -6.62 10.88 -7.42
CA GLU A 49 -6.62 10.80 -8.87
C GLU A 49 -6.22 9.41 -9.37
N ALA A 50 -5.23 8.77 -8.75
CA ALA A 50 -4.83 7.41 -9.15
C ALA A 50 -5.90 6.38 -8.76
N ALA A 51 -6.53 6.51 -7.58
CA ALA A 51 -7.67 5.68 -7.22
C ALA A 51 -8.80 5.80 -8.25
N ARG A 52 -9.17 7.05 -8.60
CA ARG A 52 -10.19 7.30 -9.62
C ARG A 52 -9.79 6.74 -10.99
N ALA A 53 -8.53 6.87 -11.38
CA ALA A 53 -8.06 6.34 -12.66
C ALA A 53 -8.25 4.82 -12.76
N VAL A 54 -8.06 4.06 -11.68
CA VAL A 54 -8.34 2.62 -11.67
C VAL A 54 -9.84 2.31 -11.70
N LEU A 55 -10.62 3.06 -10.91
CA LEU A 55 -12.08 2.87 -10.83
C LEU A 55 -12.78 3.16 -12.17
N ASP A 56 -12.36 4.24 -12.86
CA ASP A 56 -12.94 4.71 -14.12
C ASP A 56 -12.38 3.96 -15.35
N ALA A 57 -11.27 3.22 -15.21
CA ALA A 57 -10.63 2.50 -16.31
C ALA A 57 -11.29 1.15 -16.66
N GLY A 58 -10.91 0.63 -17.83
CA GLY A 58 -11.32 -0.68 -18.31
C GLY A 58 -10.74 -1.87 -17.52
N PRO A 59 -11.13 -3.10 -17.89
CA PRO A 59 -10.78 -4.32 -17.14
C PRO A 59 -9.27 -4.66 -17.14
N ASN A 60 -8.47 -3.98 -17.96
CA ASN A 60 -7.03 -4.17 -18.07
C ASN A 60 -6.21 -3.24 -17.16
N VAL A 61 -6.84 -2.37 -16.37
CA VAL A 61 -6.14 -1.49 -15.41
C VAL A 61 -6.56 -1.83 -13.99
N ALA A 62 -5.57 -2.11 -13.14
CA ALA A 62 -5.74 -2.39 -11.73
C ALA A 62 -4.81 -1.51 -10.88
N GLY A 63 -5.01 -1.57 -9.57
CA GLY A 63 -4.17 -0.87 -8.60
C GLY A 63 -3.88 -1.73 -7.38
N SER A 64 -2.66 -1.63 -6.87
CA SER A 64 -2.34 -2.13 -5.54
C SER A 64 -2.33 -0.99 -4.53
N ILE A 65 -2.75 -1.25 -3.29
CA ILE A 65 -2.75 -0.24 -2.23
C ILE A 65 -2.09 -0.85 -1.00
N THR A 66 -1.12 -0.12 -0.44
CA THR A 66 -0.35 -0.55 0.74
C THR A 66 -1.14 -0.36 2.04
N PRO A 67 -0.79 -1.06 3.15
CA PRO A 67 -1.47 -0.82 4.42
C PRO A 67 -1.11 0.55 5.02
N HIS A 68 0.13 1.03 4.82
CA HIS A 68 0.57 2.30 5.38
C HIS A 68 -0.12 3.50 4.71
N HIS A 69 -0.41 3.45 3.41
CA HIS A 69 -1.20 4.47 2.71
C HIS A 69 -2.70 4.45 3.07
N LEU A 70 -3.24 3.34 3.58
CA LEU A 70 -4.61 3.31 4.11
C LEU A 70 -4.70 3.81 5.56
N LEU A 71 -3.68 3.52 6.37
CA LEU A 71 -3.69 3.78 7.81
C LEU A 71 -3.27 5.21 8.19
N VAL A 72 -2.36 5.84 7.45
CA VAL A 72 -1.81 7.15 7.81
C VAL A 72 -1.68 8.09 6.61
N ASN A 73 -1.56 9.38 6.90
CA ASN A 73 -1.32 10.45 5.93
C ASN A 73 0.00 11.17 6.27
N ARG A 74 0.38 12.19 5.49
CA ARG A 74 1.64 12.93 5.65
C ARG A 74 1.86 13.57 7.02
N ASN A 75 0.81 13.81 7.82
CA ASN A 75 0.98 14.29 9.19
C ASN A 75 1.70 13.25 10.06
N ALA A 76 1.54 11.95 9.79
CA ALA A 76 2.30 10.92 10.50
C ALA A 76 3.80 10.98 10.21
N LEU A 77 4.18 11.50 9.03
CA LEU A 77 5.57 11.69 8.64
C LEU A 77 6.17 12.99 9.20
N LEU A 78 5.38 14.07 9.30
CA LEU A 78 5.91 15.43 9.48
C LEU A 78 5.47 16.15 10.78
N ALA A 79 4.35 15.77 11.39
CA ALA A 79 3.79 16.54 12.50
C ALA A 79 4.57 16.31 13.81
N GLY A 80 5.07 17.41 14.39
CA GLY A 80 5.85 17.41 15.63
C GLY A 80 7.30 16.94 15.49
N GLY A 81 7.73 16.62 14.27
CA GLY A 81 9.07 16.11 13.96
C GLY A 81 9.04 15.14 12.78
N ILE A 82 10.16 15.05 12.06
CA ILE A 82 10.29 14.14 10.93
C ILE A 82 10.42 12.70 11.44
N ARG A 83 9.58 11.79 10.92
CA ARG A 83 9.62 10.35 11.25
C ARG A 83 10.08 9.54 10.03
N PRO A 84 11.39 9.29 9.85
CA PRO A 84 11.91 8.71 8.62
C PRO A 84 11.38 7.30 8.31
N HIS A 85 10.97 6.53 9.32
CA HIS A 85 10.35 5.20 9.11
C HIS A 85 8.97 5.24 8.44
N TYR A 86 8.37 6.42 8.32
CA TYR A 86 7.13 6.66 7.56
C TYR A 86 7.40 7.22 6.16
N TYR A 87 8.67 7.49 5.80
CA TYR A 87 9.05 7.96 4.48
C TYR A 87 9.15 6.78 3.50
N CYS A 88 8.33 6.83 2.46
CA CYS A 88 8.28 5.89 1.33
C CYS A 88 8.05 6.67 0.03
N LEU A 89 8.14 5.97 -1.10
CA LEU A 89 7.71 6.47 -2.40
C LEU A 89 6.61 5.55 -2.95
N PRO A 90 5.51 6.09 -3.50
CA PRO A 90 5.15 7.50 -3.51
C PRO A 90 4.94 8.01 -2.07
N ILE A 91 5.19 9.30 -1.85
CA ILE A 91 5.16 9.86 -0.48
C ILE A 91 3.74 9.83 0.10
N LEU A 92 3.60 9.63 1.42
CA LEU A 92 2.32 9.82 2.11
C LEU A 92 1.69 11.17 1.71
N LYS A 93 0.40 11.15 1.36
CA LYS A 93 -0.33 12.30 0.83
C LYS A 93 -1.23 12.97 1.88
N THR A 94 -2.19 13.79 1.45
CA THR A 94 -3.10 14.48 2.35
C THR A 94 -4.09 13.51 3.01
N GLU A 95 -4.82 13.97 4.03
CA GLU A 95 -5.92 13.17 4.58
C GLU A 95 -7.03 12.94 3.55
N GLY A 96 -7.28 13.90 2.66
CA GLY A 96 -8.26 13.74 1.57
C GLY A 96 -7.88 12.60 0.62
N ASP A 97 -6.59 12.46 0.31
CA ASP A 97 -6.09 11.36 -0.50
C ASP A 97 -6.24 10.01 0.21
N ARG A 98 -5.84 9.94 1.49
CA ARG A 98 -5.99 8.73 2.31
C ARG A 98 -7.44 8.27 2.37
N LEU A 99 -8.37 9.19 2.59
CA LEU A 99 -9.81 8.89 2.60
C LEU A 99 -10.30 8.43 1.23
N ALA A 100 -9.80 9.00 0.13
CA ALA A 100 -10.14 8.55 -1.21
C ALA A 100 -9.66 7.11 -1.50
N LEU A 101 -8.49 6.70 -0.99
CA LEU A 101 -8.05 5.30 -1.07
C LEU A 101 -8.99 4.37 -0.30
N LEU A 102 -9.42 4.77 0.91
CA LEU A 102 -10.39 4.01 1.68
C LEU A 102 -11.74 3.92 0.97
N ASP A 103 -12.21 5.00 0.37
CA ASP A 103 -13.46 5.01 -0.41
C ASP A 103 -13.37 4.12 -1.65
N ALA A 104 -12.20 4.07 -2.30
CA ALA A 104 -11.96 3.15 -3.42
C ALA A 104 -12.00 1.67 -2.97
N VAL A 105 -11.43 1.35 -1.81
CA VAL A 105 -11.56 0.02 -1.20
C VAL A 105 -13.02 -0.28 -0.85
N ARG A 106 -13.73 0.68 -0.25
CA ARG A 106 -15.15 0.56 0.12
C ARG A 106 -16.07 0.30 -1.07
N SER A 107 -15.67 0.72 -2.27
CA SER A 107 -16.44 0.46 -3.49
C SER A 107 -16.50 -1.02 -3.87
N GLY A 108 -15.65 -1.87 -3.28
CA GLY A 108 -15.56 -3.29 -3.62
C GLY A 108 -15.00 -3.55 -5.02
N CYS A 109 -14.21 -2.62 -5.58
CA CYS A 109 -13.61 -2.79 -6.89
C CYS A 109 -12.73 -4.05 -6.93
N ASP A 110 -13.03 -4.97 -7.84
CA ASP A 110 -12.33 -6.24 -8.03
C ASP A 110 -10.93 -6.09 -8.67
N ARG A 111 -10.57 -4.87 -9.07
CA ARG A 111 -9.25 -4.50 -9.62
C ARG A 111 -8.38 -3.75 -8.62
N LEU A 112 -8.82 -3.63 -7.37
CA LEU A 112 -7.99 -3.17 -6.26
C LEU A 112 -7.62 -4.35 -5.38
N PHE A 113 -6.33 -4.52 -5.09
CA PHE A 113 -5.84 -5.65 -4.31
C PHE A 113 -4.63 -5.31 -3.45
N LEU A 114 -4.33 -6.22 -2.52
CA LEU A 114 -3.19 -6.14 -1.62
C LEU A 114 -1.87 -6.04 -2.40
N GLY A 115 -1.11 -4.98 -2.11
CA GLY A 115 0.31 -4.84 -2.44
C GLY A 115 1.00 -4.14 -1.29
N SER A 116 1.75 -4.89 -0.47
CA SER A 116 2.26 -4.34 0.80
C SER A 116 3.29 -3.22 0.65
N ASP A 117 4.00 -3.23 -0.48
CA ASP A 117 5.24 -2.49 -0.72
C ASP A 117 6.17 -2.51 0.52
N SER A 118 6.29 -3.69 1.13
CA SER A 118 7.15 -3.86 2.30
C SER A 118 8.61 -3.74 1.87
N ALA A 119 9.22 -2.59 2.18
CA ALA A 119 10.58 -2.23 1.80
C ALA A 119 11.45 -2.00 3.05
N PRO A 120 12.00 -3.07 3.66
CA PRO A 120 12.84 -2.94 4.84
C PRO A 120 14.19 -2.32 4.50
N HIS A 121 14.62 -1.37 5.33
CA HIS A 121 15.97 -0.85 5.35
C HIS A 121 16.51 -0.92 6.78
N ALA A 122 17.82 -1.14 6.93
CA ALA A 122 18.49 -1.04 8.21
C ALA A 122 18.21 0.34 8.83
N LYS A 123 18.05 0.39 10.15
CA LYS A 123 17.72 1.60 10.91
C LYS A 123 18.65 2.77 10.57
N ASP A 124 19.95 2.52 10.45
CA ASP A 124 20.95 3.55 10.16
C ASP A 124 20.83 4.12 8.73
N ASN A 125 20.27 3.35 7.79
CA ASN A 125 19.96 3.85 6.44
C ASN A 125 18.68 4.70 6.40
N LYS A 126 17.84 4.63 7.44
CA LYS A 126 16.64 5.46 7.59
C LYS A 126 16.93 6.70 8.44
N GLU A 127 17.71 6.56 9.50
CA GLU A 127 18.05 7.61 10.47
C GLU A 127 19.40 8.26 10.16
N CYS A 128 19.52 8.79 8.95
CA CYS A 128 20.72 9.50 8.48
C CYS A 128 20.35 10.80 7.77
N ALA A 129 21.36 11.52 7.27
CA ALA A 129 21.17 12.78 6.55
C ALA A 129 20.32 12.64 5.27
N CYS A 130 20.26 11.45 4.67
CA CYS A 130 19.47 11.15 3.48
C CYS A 130 18.85 9.75 3.60
N GLY A 131 17.80 9.65 4.42
CA GLY A 131 17.16 8.37 4.74
C GLY A 131 16.52 7.70 3.52
N SER A 132 16.73 6.38 3.37
CA SER A 132 16.09 5.57 2.32
C SER A 132 14.56 5.64 2.39
N ALA A 133 13.91 5.69 1.23
CA ALA A 133 12.46 5.55 1.14
C ALA A 133 12.07 4.07 1.26
N GLY A 134 11.12 3.76 2.14
CA GLY A 134 10.60 2.40 2.32
C GLY A 134 10.00 2.19 3.71
N VAL A 135 8.91 1.42 3.77
CA VAL A 135 8.20 1.09 5.01
C VAL A 135 8.18 -0.43 5.19
N TYR A 136 8.61 -0.92 6.36
CA TYR A 136 8.59 -2.36 6.66
C TYR A 136 7.23 -2.80 7.24
N SER A 137 6.32 -3.24 6.36
CA SER A 137 4.96 -3.64 6.72
C SER A 137 4.74 -5.17 6.76
N ALA A 138 5.64 -5.97 6.18
CA ALA A 138 5.44 -7.43 6.06
C ALA A 138 5.35 -8.18 7.41
N HIS A 139 5.86 -7.60 8.49
CA HIS A 139 5.81 -8.20 9.84
C HIS A 139 4.38 -8.43 10.37
N ALA A 140 3.38 -7.70 9.85
CA ALA A 140 1.99 -7.76 10.28
C ALA A 140 1.03 -7.34 9.15
N ALA A 141 1.34 -7.70 7.89
CA ALA A 141 0.68 -7.12 6.73
C ALA A 141 -0.85 -7.32 6.75
N LEU A 142 -1.32 -8.56 6.99
CA LEU A 142 -2.75 -8.87 7.00
C LEU A 142 -3.47 -8.21 8.18
N GLU A 143 -2.83 -8.15 9.34
CA GLU A 143 -3.34 -7.48 10.53
C GLU A 143 -3.50 -5.97 10.31
N LEU A 144 -2.53 -5.33 9.64
CA LEU A 144 -2.59 -3.91 9.29
C LEU A 144 -3.72 -3.61 8.31
N TYR A 145 -3.95 -4.47 7.31
CA TYR A 145 -5.12 -4.31 6.43
C TYR A 145 -6.43 -4.56 7.16
N ALA A 146 -6.51 -5.57 8.03
CA ALA A 146 -7.71 -5.80 8.84
C ALA A 146 -8.06 -4.57 9.69
N GLU A 147 -7.06 -3.94 10.31
CA GLU A 147 -7.26 -2.69 11.06
C GLU A 147 -7.75 -1.54 10.15
N ALA A 148 -7.17 -1.38 8.95
CA ALA A 148 -7.60 -0.36 8.00
C ALA A 148 -9.06 -0.57 7.53
N PHE A 149 -9.41 -1.81 7.19
CA PHE A 149 -10.74 -2.19 6.71
C PHE A 149 -11.79 -2.13 7.82
N GLU A 150 -11.44 -2.53 9.05
CA GLU A 150 -12.29 -2.39 10.23
C GLU A 150 -12.60 -0.91 10.52
N LYS A 151 -11.56 -0.04 10.56
CA LYS A 151 -11.74 1.41 10.73
C LYS A 151 -12.58 2.04 9.62
N ALA A 152 -12.55 1.47 8.43
CA ALA A 152 -13.36 1.92 7.30
C ALA A 152 -14.78 1.34 7.27
N GLY A 153 -15.12 0.39 8.16
CA GLY A 153 -16.43 -0.27 8.19
C GLY A 153 -16.63 -1.32 7.09
N VAL A 154 -15.57 -1.82 6.48
CA VAL A 154 -15.61 -2.72 5.31
C VAL A 154 -14.79 -3.99 5.47
N LEU A 155 -14.70 -4.52 6.71
CA LEU A 155 -13.98 -5.76 6.98
C LEU A 155 -14.45 -6.94 6.11
N HIS A 156 -15.72 -6.96 5.70
CA HIS A 156 -16.29 -7.97 4.80
C HIS A 156 -15.67 -7.98 3.38
N LEU A 157 -14.98 -6.91 2.97
CA LEU A 157 -14.27 -6.84 1.68
C LEU A 157 -12.81 -7.31 1.77
N LEU A 158 -12.29 -7.56 2.97
CA LEU A 158 -10.87 -7.85 3.20
C LEU A 158 -10.42 -9.10 2.45
N GLU A 159 -11.19 -10.18 2.47
CA GLU A 159 -10.82 -11.43 1.80
C GLU A 159 -10.69 -11.25 0.28
N ALA A 160 -11.63 -10.54 -0.33
CA ALA A 160 -11.59 -10.27 -1.77
C ALA A 160 -10.33 -9.47 -2.15
N PHE A 161 -10.07 -8.38 -1.40
CA PHE A 161 -8.90 -7.53 -1.61
C PHE A 161 -7.57 -8.26 -1.42
N CYS A 162 -7.47 -9.10 -0.37
CA CYS A 162 -6.23 -9.79 -0.01
C CYS A 162 -5.97 -11.09 -0.79
N ALA A 163 -7.01 -11.79 -1.25
CA ALA A 163 -6.87 -13.16 -1.74
C ALA A 163 -7.57 -13.46 -3.07
N PHE A 164 -8.54 -12.65 -3.53
CA PHE A 164 -9.30 -12.98 -4.75
C PHE A 164 -8.96 -12.08 -5.94
N ASN A 165 -8.92 -10.77 -5.71
CA ASN A 165 -8.79 -9.75 -6.74
C ASN A 165 -7.45 -9.85 -7.49
N GLY A 166 -6.35 -9.99 -6.74
CA GLY A 166 -5.00 -10.16 -7.30
C GLY A 166 -4.90 -11.38 -8.22
N PRO A 167 -5.13 -12.61 -7.73
CA PRO A 167 -5.07 -13.81 -8.57
C PRO A 167 -5.98 -13.73 -9.81
N ALA A 168 -7.19 -13.19 -9.67
CA ALA A 168 -8.10 -12.99 -10.80
C ALA A 168 -7.50 -12.06 -11.87
N PHE A 169 -6.91 -10.92 -11.46
CA PHE A 169 -6.29 -9.99 -12.40
C PHE A 169 -5.04 -10.59 -13.08
N TYR A 170 -4.19 -11.29 -12.32
CA TYR A 170 -2.99 -11.95 -12.85
C TYR A 170 -3.26 -13.24 -13.63
N GLY A 171 -4.48 -13.78 -13.58
CA GLY A 171 -4.82 -15.06 -14.22
C GLY A 171 -4.23 -16.27 -13.50
N LEU A 172 -4.11 -16.19 -12.17
CA LEU A 172 -3.58 -17.23 -11.29
C LEU A 172 -4.71 -17.87 -10.46
N PRO A 173 -4.56 -19.14 -10.05
CA PRO A 173 -5.52 -19.78 -9.15
C PRO A 173 -5.53 -19.11 -7.78
N ARG A 174 -6.67 -19.20 -7.09
CA ARG A 174 -6.78 -18.80 -5.67
C ARG A 174 -6.09 -19.83 -4.79
N ASN A 175 -5.58 -19.39 -3.65
CA ASN A 175 -5.13 -20.28 -2.59
C ASN A 175 -6.31 -21.11 -2.05
N SER A 176 -6.06 -22.36 -1.69
CA SER A 176 -7.04 -23.23 -1.03
C SER A 176 -6.94 -23.19 0.49
N GLU A 177 -5.76 -22.87 1.03
CA GLU A 177 -5.49 -22.73 2.45
C GLU A 177 -6.16 -21.49 3.03
N ARG A 178 -6.39 -21.53 4.35
CA ARG A 178 -7.02 -20.44 5.09
C ARG A 178 -6.14 -19.97 6.24
N VAL A 179 -6.16 -18.66 6.46
CA VAL A 179 -5.58 -18.02 7.64
C VAL A 179 -6.71 -17.47 8.51
N THR A 180 -6.49 -17.46 9.81
CA THR A 180 -7.42 -16.85 10.77
C THR A 180 -6.81 -15.55 11.28
N LEU A 181 -7.58 -14.46 11.24
CA LEU A 181 -7.23 -13.21 11.91
C LEU A 181 -8.10 -13.10 13.16
N GLU A 182 -7.45 -13.05 14.32
CA GLU A 182 -8.10 -12.92 15.61
C GLU A 182 -8.05 -11.46 16.05
N GLN A 183 -9.17 -10.95 16.57
CA GLN A 183 -9.20 -9.62 17.19
C GLN A 183 -8.58 -9.70 18.58
N ALA A 184 -7.25 -9.77 18.60
CA ALA A 184 -6.43 -9.90 19.80
C ALA A 184 -5.33 -8.85 19.78
N GLU A 185 -5.36 -7.95 20.76
CA GLU A 185 -4.37 -6.88 20.88
C GLU A 185 -2.97 -7.44 21.16
N TRP A 186 -1.97 -6.92 20.47
CA TRP A 186 -0.56 -7.24 20.74
C TRP A 186 0.35 -6.04 20.46
N SER A 187 1.52 -6.03 21.09
CA SER A 187 2.49 -4.94 20.95
C SER A 187 3.42 -5.17 19.77
N VAL A 188 3.47 -4.21 18.84
CA VAL A 188 4.44 -4.23 17.74
C VAL A 188 5.84 -3.98 18.31
N PRO A 189 6.84 -4.83 18.04
CA PRO A 189 8.18 -4.65 18.58
C PRO A 189 8.78 -3.31 18.12
N ALA A 190 9.61 -2.70 18.97
CA ALA A 190 10.29 -1.45 18.64
C ALA A 190 11.30 -1.62 17.47
N SER A 191 11.85 -2.82 17.32
CA SER A 191 12.80 -3.18 16.27
C SER A 191 12.81 -4.69 16.06
N ILE A 192 13.18 -5.14 14.86
CA ILE A 192 13.32 -6.56 14.49
C ILE A 192 14.75 -6.78 13.96
N PRO A 193 15.42 -7.91 14.29
CA PRO A 193 16.73 -8.23 13.73
C PRO A 193 16.73 -8.23 12.19
N PHE A 194 17.75 -7.62 11.58
CA PHE A 194 17.87 -7.49 10.13
C PHE A 194 19.34 -7.60 9.70
N GLY A 195 19.78 -8.83 9.42
CA GLY A 195 21.19 -9.13 9.21
C GLY A 195 22.01 -8.83 10.47
N GLU A 196 23.08 -8.05 10.32
CA GLU A 196 23.91 -7.57 11.43
C GLU A 196 23.36 -6.26 12.08
N SER A 197 22.21 -5.77 11.61
CA SER A 197 21.57 -4.55 12.09
C SER A 197 20.12 -4.85 12.54
N TYR A 198 19.30 -3.80 12.61
CA TYR A 198 17.89 -3.87 12.96
C TYR A 198 17.05 -3.08 11.95
N VAL A 199 15.80 -3.52 11.74
CA VAL A 199 14.78 -2.76 11.03
C VAL A 199 13.71 -2.29 12.02
N VAL A 200 13.21 -1.07 11.82
CA VAL A 200 12.08 -0.54 12.58
C VAL A 200 10.79 -0.87 11.81
N PRO A 201 9.91 -1.74 12.34
CA PRO A 201 8.66 -2.06 11.66
C PRO A 201 7.71 -0.85 11.61
N PHE A 202 6.83 -0.84 10.62
CA PHE A 202 5.71 0.09 10.61
C PHE A 202 4.90 -0.06 11.90
N MET A 203 4.49 1.06 12.52
CA MET A 203 3.78 1.06 13.81
C MET A 203 4.59 0.50 15.00
N ALA A 204 5.93 0.48 14.91
CA ALA A 204 6.83 0.10 16.01
C ALA A 204 6.46 0.74 17.37
N GLY A 205 6.40 -0.08 18.42
CA GLY A 205 6.09 0.35 19.79
C GLY A 205 4.61 0.68 20.05
N SER A 206 3.75 0.57 19.03
CA SER A 206 2.30 0.73 19.19
C SER A 206 1.60 -0.60 19.46
N LYS A 207 0.27 -0.56 19.57
CA LYS A 207 -0.57 -1.74 19.73
C LYS A 207 -1.34 -2.03 18.44
N ALA A 208 -1.17 -3.24 17.90
CA ALA A 208 -1.99 -3.76 16.81
C ALA A 208 -3.25 -4.43 17.38
N ARG A 209 -4.38 -4.31 16.67
CA ARG A 209 -5.69 -4.85 17.12
C ARG A 209 -5.99 -6.26 16.65
N TRP A 210 -5.40 -6.64 15.53
CA TRP A 210 -5.57 -7.93 14.89
C TRP A 210 -4.26 -8.72 15.03
N ARG A 211 -4.39 -10.03 15.15
CA ARG A 211 -3.27 -10.97 15.23
C ARG A 211 -3.53 -12.13 14.29
N MET A 212 -2.55 -12.51 13.47
CA MET A 212 -2.64 -13.76 12.73
C MET A 212 -2.59 -14.94 13.71
N GLY A 213 -3.65 -15.74 13.67
CA GLY A 213 -3.75 -17.01 14.39
C GLY A 213 -2.97 -18.12 13.67
N ALA A 214 -3.09 -19.35 14.17
CA ALA A 214 -2.51 -20.50 13.47
C ALA A 214 -3.20 -20.70 12.10
N SER A 215 -2.41 -20.99 11.06
CA SER A 215 -2.94 -21.40 9.76
C SER A 215 -3.75 -22.70 9.93
N LEU A 216 -4.92 -22.75 9.31
CA LEU A 216 -5.73 -23.97 9.26
C LEU A 216 -5.40 -24.72 7.95
N PRO A 217 -5.26 -26.06 7.99
CA PRO A 217 -4.98 -26.87 6.81
C PRO A 217 -6.10 -26.79 5.76
#